data_AF-A0A4Z0AWI8-F1
#
_entry.id   AF-A0A4Z0AWI8-F1
#
_cell.length_a   1.000
_cell.length_b   1.000
_cell.length_c   1.000
_cell.angle_alpha   90.00
_cell.angle_beta   90.00
_cell.angle_gamma   90.00
#
_symmetry.space_group_name_H-M   'P 1'
#
loop_
_entity.id
_entity.type
_entity.pdbx_description
1 polymer ?
#
loop_
_entity_poly.entity_id
_entity_poly.type
_entity_poly.pdbx_seq_one_letter_code
_entity_poly.pdbx_strand_id
1 'polypeptide(L)'
;MSERELPTDAAIRRIRSIIHSLDLKVITQLEPRTKFVATASLLDKNGNLVEFGSGKGPDALVGALAESIEHYCTFHETSHSKTIRQRGNFIAAQGAAQNDGLLSSLTDDTNEFDCFKLTTLDKKEDLFVPRKILHPHSGALCSVPQTTPSHFLDRYSSNSGIAFGCTEAEALLHGTLEVIERHILSRLFMSLCSIGDAFSMHTASEPLIEDALLHDPALIQAAKKLKIIIINDFFNVFFAMAFPTIGPGDMHLSAIGSGCSLDIKIAVQRAISEQLQAEFLYGPDEEISDKKALELISSLGNLRPLIDFHTIKTLHSPVPNVPVTEGLLTVQQQLKILHHSMTNANMKIYNRVISRFGESAVTQIYIPGLERFNMIRNGCWVVPQHILLNKYKSTLPTSRLC
;
A
#
# COMPACT_ATOMS: atom_id res chain seq x y z
N MET A 1 -12.67 -17.10 -2.69
CA MET A 1 -12.55 -16.58 -1.31
C MET A 1 -12.32 -15.10 -1.43
N SER A 2 -13.11 -14.25 -0.78
CA SER A 2 -12.91 -12.80 -0.83
C SER A 2 -13.05 -12.20 0.56
N GLU A 3 -12.19 -11.24 0.89
CA GLU A 3 -12.28 -10.39 2.08
C GLU A 3 -13.35 -9.30 1.86
N ARG A 4 -14.58 -9.75 1.55
CA ARG A 4 -15.73 -8.91 1.21
C ARG A 4 -16.95 -9.40 1.98
N GLU A 5 -17.84 -8.47 2.31
CA GLU A 5 -19.13 -8.74 2.95
C GLU A 5 -20.24 -8.95 1.93
N LEU A 6 -20.12 -8.31 0.77
CA LEU A 6 -21.09 -8.44 -0.31
C LEU A 6 -20.62 -9.44 -1.38
N PRO A 7 -21.55 -10.24 -1.94
CA PRO A 7 -21.30 -10.96 -3.18
C PRO A 7 -20.95 -10.00 -4.33
N THR A 8 -20.12 -10.46 -5.26
CA THR A 8 -19.61 -9.69 -6.41
C THR A 8 -20.71 -8.89 -7.14
N ASP A 9 -21.83 -9.52 -7.49
CA ASP A 9 -22.92 -8.84 -8.20
C ASP A 9 -23.57 -7.72 -7.38
N ALA A 10 -23.69 -7.91 -6.06
CA ALA A 10 -24.25 -6.90 -5.16
C ALA A 10 -23.27 -5.73 -5.00
N ALA A 11 -21.97 -6.01 -4.91
CA ALA A 11 -20.92 -5.00 -4.89
C ALA A 11 -20.93 -4.15 -6.17
N ILE A 12 -20.98 -4.78 -7.36
CA ILE A 12 -21.04 -4.07 -8.65
C ILE A 12 -22.25 -3.15 -8.73
N ARG A 13 -23.45 -3.64 -8.36
CA ARG A 13 -24.67 -2.81 -8.36
C ARG A 13 -24.54 -1.61 -7.43
N ARG A 14 -24.03 -1.83 -6.23
CA ARG A 14 -23.81 -0.76 -5.23
C ARG A 14 -22.81 0.28 -5.74
N ILE A 15 -21.67 -0.16 -6.25
CA ILE A 15 -20.62 0.72 -6.80
C ILE A 15 -21.14 1.54 -7.98
N ARG A 16 -21.85 0.91 -8.93
CA ARG A 16 -22.44 1.63 -10.08
C ARG A 16 -23.50 2.65 -9.65
N SER A 17 -24.29 2.34 -8.62
CA SER A 17 -25.24 3.29 -8.05
C SER A 17 -24.53 4.52 -7.47
N ILE A 18 -23.37 4.32 -6.82
CA ILE A 18 -22.56 5.42 -6.29
C ILE A 18 -22.00 6.27 -7.43
N ILE A 19 -21.40 5.65 -8.45
CA ILE A 19 -20.89 6.35 -9.64
C ILE A 19 -22.00 7.19 -10.28
N HIS A 20 -23.20 6.63 -10.43
CA HIS A 20 -24.33 7.36 -10.99
C HIS A 20 -24.77 8.53 -10.10
N SER A 21 -24.78 8.37 -8.77
CA SER A 21 -25.10 9.45 -7.83
C SER A 21 -24.09 10.60 -7.80
N LEU A 22 -22.89 10.36 -8.31
CA LEU A 22 -21.83 11.36 -8.50
C LEU A 22 -21.95 12.08 -9.86
N ASP A 23 -23.02 11.82 -10.63
CA ASP A 23 -23.21 12.29 -12.01
C ASP A 23 -22.07 11.88 -12.96
N LEU A 24 -21.44 10.73 -12.68
CA LEU A 24 -20.36 10.16 -13.48
C LEU A 24 -20.85 9.00 -14.35
N LYS A 25 -20.16 8.80 -15.48
CA LYS A 25 -20.25 7.59 -16.30
C LYS A 25 -18.99 6.76 -16.11
N VAL A 26 -19.09 5.45 -16.30
CA VAL A 26 -17.93 4.56 -16.22
C VAL A 26 -17.77 3.73 -17.49
N ILE A 27 -16.54 3.67 -17.99
CA ILE A 27 -16.12 2.75 -19.06
C ILE A 27 -15.16 1.75 -18.45
N THR A 28 -15.38 0.46 -18.69
CA THR A 28 -14.56 -0.61 -18.13
C THR A 28 -13.93 -1.46 -19.22
N GLN A 29 -12.68 -1.86 -19.03
CA GLN A 29 -11.98 -2.79 -19.90
C GLN A 29 -11.44 -3.96 -19.06
N LEU A 30 -11.49 -5.17 -19.61
CA LEU A 30 -10.97 -6.38 -18.98
C LEU A 30 -9.85 -6.95 -19.85
N GLU A 31 -8.77 -7.39 -19.23
CA GLU A 31 -7.69 -8.06 -19.94
C GLU A 31 -8.22 -9.37 -20.55
N PRO A 32 -8.12 -9.55 -21.88
CA PRO A 32 -8.85 -10.59 -22.58
C PRO A 32 -8.36 -12.02 -22.32
N ARG A 33 -7.06 -12.21 -21.98
CA ARG A 33 -6.45 -13.54 -21.87
C ARG A 33 -6.72 -14.20 -20.51
N THR A 34 -6.48 -13.46 -19.44
CA THR A 34 -6.54 -13.91 -18.05
C THR A 34 -7.81 -13.46 -17.36
N LYS A 35 -8.41 -12.33 -17.77
CA LYS A 35 -9.52 -11.66 -17.07
C LYS A 35 -9.23 -11.31 -15.62
N PHE A 36 -7.96 -11.34 -15.21
CA PHE A 36 -7.50 -11.07 -13.85
C PHE A 36 -7.03 -9.63 -13.66
N VAL A 37 -7.07 -8.82 -14.73
CA VAL A 37 -6.77 -7.39 -14.69
C VAL A 37 -7.92 -6.65 -15.37
N ALA A 38 -8.42 -5.60 -14.74
CA ALA A 38 -9.44 -4.72 -15.29
C ALA A 38 -9.08 -3.26 -15.08
N THR A 39 -9.68 -2.39 -15.86
CA THR A 39 -9.59 -0.93 -15.69
C THR A 39 -10.97 -0.30 -15.73
N ALA A 40 -11.12 0.83 -15.06
CA ALA A 40 -12.34 1.62 -15.01
C ALA A 40 -12.00 3.10 -15.15
N SER A 41 -12.59 3.76 -16.14
CA SER A 41 -12.44 5.20 -16.40
C SER A 41 -13.74 5.91 -16.05
N LEU A 42 -13.67 6.87 -15.12
CA LEU A 42 -14.79 7.74 -14.73
C LEU A 42 -14.82 8.98 -15.61
N LEU A 43 -15.97 9.26 -16.21
CA LEU A 43 -16.17 10.38 -17.12
C LEU A 43 -17.23 11.34 -16.57
N ASP A 44 -17.00 12.64 -16.76
CA ASP A 44 -18.00 13.67 -16.46
C ASP A 44 -19.14 13.70 -17.50
N LYS A 45 -20.12 14.58 -17.30
CA LYS A 45 -21.24 14.76 -18.23
C LYS A 45 -20.83 15.17 -19.65
N ASN A 46 -19.65 15.78 -19.81
CA ASN A 46 -19.11 16.22 -21.09
C ASN A 46 -18.25 15.13 -21.77
N GLY A 47 -18.02 14.00 -21.09
CA GLY A 47 -17.17 12.92 -21.56
C GLY A 47 -15.69 13.09 -21.26
N ASN A 48 -15.31 14.06 -20.41
CA ASN A 48 -13.91 14.22 -19.99
C ASN A 48 -13.55 13.16 -18.96
N LEU A 49 -12.35 12.61 -19.05
CA LEU A 49 -11.79 11.72 -18.03
C LEU A 49 -11.62 12.52 -16.72
N VAL A 50 -12.25 12.03 -15.67
CA VAL A 50 -12.15 12.58 -14.32
C VAL A 50 -11.14 11.79 -13.52
N GLU A 51 -11.29 10.47 -13.51
CA GLU A 51 -10.43 9.57 -12.75
C GLU A 51 -10.35 8.18 -13.37
N PHE A 52 -9.35 7.43 -12.95
CA PHE A 52 -9.07 6.08 -13.41
C PHE A 52 -8.78 5.14 -12.24
N GLY A 53 -9.23 3.90 -12.33
CA GLY A 53 -8.91 2.84 -11.38
C GLY A 53 -8.55 1.54 -12.10
N SER A 54 -7.68 0.77 -11.47
CA SER A 54 -7.28 -0.56 -11.91
C SER A 54 -7.78 -1.63 -10.94
N GLY A 55 -7.92 -2.87 -11.41
CA GLY A 55 -8.38 -3.96 -10.56
C GLY A 55 -7.70 -5.25 -10.92
N LYS A 56 -7.59 -6.13 -9.93
CA LYS A 56 -6.81 -7.37 -10.00
C LYS A 56 -7.52 -8.54 -9.33
N GLY A 57 -7.19 -9.75 -9.78
CA GLY A 57 -7.69 -11.00 -9.20
C GLY A 57 -9.01 -11.50 -9.79
N PRO A 58 -9.66 -12.50 -9.15
CA PRO A 58 -10.93 -13.06 -9.63
C PRO A 58 -12.06 -12.03 -9.76
N ASP A 59 -12.03 -10.98 -8.92
CA ASP A 59 -13.00 -9.88 -8.91
C ASP A 59 -12.42 -8.58 -9.52
N ALA A 60 -11.53 -8.69 -10.52
CA ALA A 60 -10.80 -7.54 -11.09
C ALA A 60 -11.71 -6.37 -11.47
N LEU A 61 -12.89 -6.63 -12.06
CA LEU A 61 -13.85 -5.59 -12.41
C LEU A 61 -14.36 -4.81 -11.18
N VAL A 62 -14.65 -5.50 -10.06
CA VAL A 62 -15.04 -4.85 -8.80
C VAL A 62 -13.90 -4.01 -8.28
N GLY A 63 -12.68 -4.55 -8.32
CA GLY A 63 -11.46 -3.83 -7.94
C GLY A 63 -11.31 -2.51 -8.71
N ALA A 64 -11.40 -2.56 -10.04
CA ALA A 64 -11.23 -1.39 -10.90
C ALA A 64 -12.28 -0.31 -10.63
N LEU A 65 -13.55 -0.72 -10.49
CA LEU A 65 -14.62 0.21 -10.15
C LEU A 65 -14.42 0.84 -8.75
N ALA A 66 -14.03 0.03 -7.76
CA ALA A 66 -13.76 0.49 -6.40
C ALA A 66 -12.59 1.48 -6.35
N GLU A 67 -11.46 1.14 -6.98
CA GLU A 67 -10.26 1.99 -7.05
C GLU A 67 -10.57 3.32 -7.76
N SER A 68 -11.42 3.30 -8.79
CA SER A 68 -11.80 4.55 -9.47
C SER A 68 -12.59 5.52 -8.56
N ILE A 69 -13.47 5.01 -7.69
CA ILE A 69 -14.18 5.83 -6.69
C ILE A 69 -13.20 6.32 -5.62
N GLU A 70 -12.28 5.46 -5.20
CA GLU A 70 -11.27 5.78 -4.21
C GLU A 70 -10.39 6.95 -4.67
N HIS A 71 -9.85 6.87 -5.89
CA HIS A 71 -9.08 7.96 -6.50
C HIS A 71 -9.91 9.23 -6.66
N TYR A 72 -11.16 9.11 -7.13
CA TYR A 72 -12.08 10.25 -7.22
C TYR A 72 -12.30 10.95 -5.88
N CYS A 73 -12.55 10.17 -4.83
CA CYS A 73 -12.71 10.73 -3.48
C CYS A 73 -11.39 11.28 -2.91
N THR A 74 -10.25 10.80 -3.40
CA THR A 74 -8.94 11.24 -2.90
C THR A 74 -8.49 12.54 -3.53
N PHE A 75 -8.60 12.67 -4.85
CA PHE A 75 -7.94 13.74 -5.61
C PHE A 75 -8.89 14.84 -6.08
N HIS A 76 -10.19 14.57 -6.17
CA HIS A 76 -11.14 15.57 -6.67
C HIS A 76 -11.52 16.60 -5.58
N GLU A 77 -11.58 17.88 -5.96
CA GLU A 77 -11.75 19.04 -5.05
C GLU A 77 -13.01 18.98 -4.18
N THR A 78 -14.06 18.32 -4.64
CA THR A 78 -15.29 18.09 -3.86
C THR A 78 -15.06 17.32 -2.56
N SER A 79 -13.92 16.66 -2.41
CA SER A 79 -13.53 15.87 -1.23
C SER A 79 -12.68 16.65 -0.23
N HIS A 80 -12.79 17.98 -0.17
CA HIS A 80 -12.09 18.84 0.81
C HIS A 80 -12.40 18.42 2.27
N SER A 81 -11.68 17.42 2.76
CA SER A 81 -11.59 17.12 4.17
C SER A 81 -10.98 18.33 4.86
N LYS A 82 -11.71 18.91 5.81
CA LYS A 82 -11.25 20.03 6.62
C LYS A 82 -9.87 19.72 7.19
N THR A 83 -8.86 20.49 6.78
CA THR A 83 -7.55 20.47 7.42
C THR A 83 -7.60 21.35 8.66
N ILE A 84 -6.76 21.02 9.64
CA ILE A 84 -6.58 21.80 10.86
C ILE A 84 -5.11 22.20 10.89
N ARG A 85 -4.84 23.51 11.01
CA ARG A 85 -3.47 24.00 11.16
C ARG A 85 -2.94 23.64 12.55
N GLN A 86 -1.79 22.98 12.58
CA GLN A 86 -1.10 22.60 13.81
C GLN A 86 0.38 22.95 13.72
N ARG A 87 0.97 23.33 14.85
CA ARG A 87 2.42 23.56 14.93
C ARG A 87 3.18 22.25 14.90
N GLY A 88 4.38 22.26 14.32
CA GLY A 88 5.26 21.09 14.30
C GLY A 88 5.44 20.47 15.69
N ASN A 89 5.85 21.28 16.66
CA ASN A 89 6.08 20.82 18.04
C ASN A 89 4.85 20.14 18.69
N PHE A 90 3.63 20.58 18.39
CA PHE A 90 2.41 19.91 18.84
C PHE A 90 2.28 18.53 18.20
N ILE A 91 2.53 18.42 16.89
CA ILE A 91 2.47 17.16 16.15
C ILE A 91 3.50 16.16 16.70
N ALA A 92 4.74 16.62 16.93
CA ALA A 92 5.84 15.80 17.45
C ALA A 92 5.62 15.36 18.91
N ALA A 93 4.85 16.12 19.69
CA ALA A 93 4.56 15.83 21.10
C ALA A 93 3.40 14.83 21.30
N GLN A 94 2.67 14.46 20.25
CA GLN A 94 1.59 13.48 20.36
C GLN A 94 2.14 12.12 20.82
N GLY A 95 1.41 11.41 21.69
CA GLY A 95 1.84 10.10 22.19
C GLY A 95 2.15 9.11 21.05
N ALA A 96 1.33 9.11 20.00
CA ALA A 96 1.54 8.25 18.83
C ALA A 96 2.78 8.64 17.99
N ALA A 97 3.27 9.87 18.09
CA ALA A 97 4.47 10.32 17.38
C ALA A 97 5.77 9.75 17.96
N GLN A 98 5.76 9.22 19.20
CA GLN A 98 6.96 8.71 19.87
C GLN A 98 7.66 7.58 19.11
N ASN A 99 6.88 6.76 18.39
CA ASN A 99 7.38 5.66 17.58
C ASN A 99 7.41 5.99 16.09
N ASP A 100 7.07 7.22 15.70
CA ASP A 100 6.96 7.66 14.32
C ASP A 100 8.04 8.71 14.00
N GLY A 101 9.04 8.31 13.23
CA GLY A 101 10.16 9.18 12.87
C GLY A 101 9.77 10.40 12.03
N LEU A 102 8.69 10.30 11.25
CA LEU A 102 8.20 11.39 10.41
C LEU A 102 7.53 12.47 11.27
N LEU A 103 6.68 12.07 12.21
CA LEU A 103 5.98 13.00 13.10
C LEU A 103 6.91 13.57 14.17
N SER A 104 7.71 12.72 14.81
CA SER A 104 8.64 13.17 15.88
C SER A 104 9.75 14.09 15.39
N SER A 105 10.07 14.08 14.09
CA SER A 105 11.06 14.99 13.51
C SER A 105 10.56 16.43 13.33
N LEU A 106 9.28 16.70 13.52
CA LEU A 106 8.69 18.04 13.37
C LEU A 106 8.87 18.86 14.64
N THR A 107 10.11 19.08 15.09
CA THR A 107 10.37 19.73 16.40
C THR A 107 10.35 21.26 16.37
N ASP A 108 10.27 21.87 15.18
CA ASP A 108 10.24 23.32 15.00
C ASP A 108 8.88 23.91 15.43
N ASP A 109 8.90 24.97 16.23
CA ASP A 109 7.73 25.66 16.75
C ASP A 109 7.24 26.79 15.83
N THR A 110 8.04 27.19 14.84
CA THR A 110 7.72 28.27 13.89
C THR A 110 6.88 27.82 12.71
N ASN A 111 6.95 26.53 12.35
CA ASN A 111 6.25 25.98 11.19
C ASN A 111 4.84 25.47 11.56
N GLU A 112 3.84 25.95 10.83
CA GLU A 112 2.48 25.40 10.84
C GLU A 112 2.28 24.42 9.68
N PHE A 113 1.51 23.36 9.95
CA PHE A 113 1.19 22.30 9.00
C PHE A 113 -0.32 22.17 8.88
N ASP A 114 -0.83 22.09 7.66
CA ASP A 114 -2.16 21.55 7.42
C ASP A 114 -2.18 20.08 7.79
N CYS A 115 -2.98 19.73 8.80
CA CYS A 115 -3.10 18.38 9.30
C CYS A 115 -4.49 17.82 9.04
N PHE A 116 -4.55 16.51 8.83
CA PHE A 116 -5.76 15.74 8.98
C PHE A 116 -5.89 15.25 10.41
N LYS A 117 -7.12 15.30 10.93
CA LYS A 117 -7.48 14.67 12.19
C LYS A 117 -7.97 13.25 11.91
N LEU A 118 -7.27 12.27 12.48
CA LEU A 118 -7.65 10.87 12.47
C LEU A 118 -8.02 10.43 13.89
N THR A 119 -8.79 9.35 14.01
CA THR A 119 -9.20 8.76 15.28
C THR A 119 -8.85 7.28 15.34
N THR A 120 -8.64 6.73 16.54
CA THR A 120 -8.62 5.26 16.73
C THR A 120 -9.93 4.62 16.29
N LEU A 121 -9.94 3.30 16.03
CA LEU A 121 -11.16 2.56 15.67
C LEU A 121 -12.28 2.71 16.72
N ASP A 122 -11.92 2.83 18.00
CA ASP A 122 -12.86 3.06 19.11
C ASP A 122 -13.14 4.55 19.38
N LYS A 123 -12.57 5.45 18.57
CA LYS A 123 -12.72 6.91 18.63
C LYS A 123 -12.30 7.55 19.96
N LYS A 124 -11.45 6.88 20.73
CA LYS A 124 -10.98 7.40 22.03
C LYS A 124 -9.78 8.32 21.93
N GLU A 125 -8.97 8.18 20.88
CA GLU A 125 -7.76 8.97 20.71
C GLU A 125 -7.73 9.62 19.33
N ASP A 126 -7.27 10.87 19.33
CA ASP A 126 -7.08 11.68 18.13
C ASP A 126 -5.60 11.67 17.73
N LEU A 127 -5.35 11.74 16.42
CA LEU A 127 -4.02 11.95 15.86
C LEU A 127 -4.09 13.00 14.75
N PHE A 128 -3.22 14.00 14.84
CA PHE A 128 -3.03 15.01 13.81
C PHE A 128 -1.81 14.64 12.97
N VAL A 129 -2.03 14.36 11.69
CA VAL A 129 -0.99 13.97 10.73
C VAL A 129 -0.90 15.03 9.63
N PRO A 130 0.30 15.53 9.28
CA PRO A 130 0.46 16.44 8.16
C PRO A 130 -0.17 15.88 6.88
N ARG A 131 -1.02 16.69 6.23
CA ARG A 131 -1.69 16.35 4.97
C ARG A 131 -0.71 15.85 3.91
N LYS A 132 0.48 16.45 3.85
CA LYS A 132 1.55 16.10 2.91
C LYS A 132 2.00 14.63 2.97
N ILE A 133 1.84 13.93 4.10
CA ILE A 133 2.19 12.51 4.22
C ILE A 133 1.08 11.61 3.64
N LEU A 134 -0.15 12.06 3.74
CA LEU A 134 -1.38 11.29 3.52
C LEU A 134 -2.09 11.63 2.21
N HIS A 135 -1.67 12.67 1.51
CA HIS A 135 -2.36 13.14 0.31
C HIS A 135 -1.32 13.57 -0.72
N PRO A 136 -0.95 12.65 -1.64
CA PRO A 136 -0.06 13.00 -2.73
C PRO A 136 -0.70 14.06 -3.61
N HIS A 137 0.04 15.12 -3.89
CA HIS A 137 -0.40 16.13 -4.85
C HIS A 137 -0.12 15.60 -6.25
N SER A 138 -1.13 15.58 -7.11
CA SER A 138 -0.98 15.33 -8.53
C SER A 138 0.03 16.34 -9.10
N GLY A 139 1.24 15.89 -9.44
CA GLY A 139 2.32 16.74 -9.96
C GLY A 139 3.50 16.98 -9.02
N ALA A 140 3.47 16.54 -7.76
CA ALA A 140 4.64 16.55 -6.88
C ALA A 140 5.57 15.36 -7.19
N LEU A 141 6.03 15.26 -8.44
CA LEU A 141 7.27 14.53 -8.71
C LEU A 141 8.36 15.21 -7.88
N CYS A 142 9.06 14.43 -7.06
CA CYS A 142 10.20 14.84 -6.23
C CYS A 142 11.18 15.72 -7.03
N SER A 143 10.94 17.02 -7.10
CA SER A 143 11.70 17.95 -7.92
C SER A 143 12.14 19.12 -7.04
N VAL A 144 13.44 19.10 -6.79
CA VAL A 144 14.30 20.16 -6.21
C VAL A 144 14.10 20.45 -4.71
N PRO A 145 15.20 20.52 -3.92
CA PRO A 145 15.12 20.92 -2.51
C PRO A 145 14.67 22.37 -2.38
N GLN A 146 13.42 22.58 -1.97
CA GLN A 146 13.02 23.85 -1.37
C GLN A 146 13.49 23.90 0.09
N THR A 147 13.93 25.08 0.52
CA THR A 147 14.64 25.33 1.79
C THR A 147 13.77 25.24 3.06
N THR A 148 12.55 24.69 2.97
CA THR A 148 11.70 24.55 4.16
C THR A 148 12.00 23.24 4.89
N PRO A 149 12.18 23.27 6.24
CA PRO A 149 12.48 22.08 7.04
C PRO A 149 11.47 20.91 6.89
N SER A 150 10.28 21.17 6.35
CA SER A 150 9.21 20.19 6.14
C SER A 150 9.22 19.48 4.79
N HIS A 151 10.07 19.88 3.84
CA HIS A 151 10.06 19.31 2.48
C HIS A 151 10.40 17.81 2.46
N PHE A 152 11.09 17.30 3.48
CA PHE A 152 11.39 15.86 3.56
C PHE A 152 10.12 15.00 3.64
N LEU A 153 9.00 15.53 4.14
CA LEU A 153 7.71 14.82 4.23
C LEU A 153 7.15 14.47 2.85
N ASP A 154 7.42 15.30 1.84
CA ASP A 154 6.91 15.10 0.48
C ASP A 154 7.48 13.79 -0.11
N ARG A 155 8.68 13.37 0.32
CA ARG A 155 9.31 12.09 -0.07
C ARG A 155 8.60 10.86 0.49
N TYR A 156 7.76 11.04 1.52
CA TYR A 156 6.98 9.98 2.17
C TYR A 156 5.48 10.07 1.84
N SER A 157 5.11 10.99 0.94
CA SER A 157 3.74 11.20 0.51
C SER A 157 3.23 10.00 -0.29
N SER A 158 2.13 9.39 0.15
CA SER A 158 1.51 8.26 -0.54
C SER A 158 0.01 8.23 -0.28
N ASN A 159 -0.74 7.67 -1.22
CA ASN A 159 -2.14 7.27 -1.06
C ASN A 159 -2.29 5.95 -0.27
N SER A 160 -1.20 5.33 0.17
CA SER A 160 -1.24 4.07 0.93
C SER A 160 -2.18 4.16 2.13
N GLY A 161 -3.08 3.19 2.25
CA GLY A 161 -4.08 3.10 3.31
C GLY A 161 -5.37 3.85 3.03
N ILE A 162 -5.49 4.49 1.87
CA ILE A 162 -6.79 4.92 1.37
C ILE A 162 -7.47 3.70 0.75
N ALA A 163 -8.75 3.50 1.07
CA ALA A 163 -9.47 2.33 0.60
C ALA A 163 -10.96 2.63 0.44
N PHE A 164 -11.54 2.22 -0.70
CA PHE A 164 -12.99 2.07 -0.83
C PHE A 164 -13.47 0.69 -0.36
N GLY A 165 -14.62 0.68 0.33
CA GLY A 165 -15.37 -0.54 0.67
C GLY A 165 -16.86 -0.38 0.42
N CYS A 166 -17.53 -1.49 0.08
CA CYS A 166 -19.00 -1.53 0.01
C CYS A 166 -19.66 -1.40 1.39
N THR A 167 -18.85 -1.53 2.44
CA THR A 167 -19.13 -1.10 3.81
C THR A 167 -17.90 -0.37 4.37
N GLU A 168 -18.08 0.42 5.43
CA GLU A 168 -16.98 1.04 6.17
C GLU A 168 -16.01 -0.01 6.74
N ALA A 169 -16.50 -1.18 7.15
CA ALA A 169 -15.65 -2.25 7.66
C ALA A 169 -14.73 -2.84 6.58
N GLU A 170 -15.23 -3.04 5.35
CA GLU A 170 -14.40 -3.44 4.22
C GLU A 170 -13.31 -2.40 3.92
N ALA A 171 -13.67 -1.12 3.91
CA ALA A 171 -12.74 -0.03 3.64
C ALA A 171 -11.62 0.00 4.68
N LEU A 172 -11.98 -0.09 5.97
CA LEU A 172 -11.01 -0.13 7.07
C LEU A 172 -10.11 -1.36 7.00
N LEU A 173 -10.66 -2.54 6.69
CA LEU A 173 -9.87 -3.77 6.58
C LEU A 173 -8.86 -3.65 5.44
N HIS A 174 -9.30 -3.24 4.27
CA HIS A 174 -8.45 -3.12 3.10
C HIS A 174 -7.34 -2.09 3.31
N GLY A 175 -7.69 -0.89 3.79
CA GLY A 175 -6.69 0.16 4.07
C GLY A 175 -5.69 -0.26 5.16
N THR A 176 -6.13 -1.05 6.16
CA THR A 176 -5.23 -1.56 7.21
C THR A 176 -4.26 -2.59 6.65
N LEU A 177 -4.76 -3.57 5.88
CA LEU A 177 -3.92 -4.59 5.26
C LEU A 177 -2.92 -3.98 4.28
N GLU A 178 -3.32 -2.97 3.51
CA GLU A 178 -2.40 -2.28 2.59
C GLU A 178 -1.27 -1.55 3.34
N VAL A 179 -1.58 -0.84 4.42
CA VAL A 179 -0.56 -0.14 5.22
C VAL A 179 0.41 -1.14 5.86
N ILE A 180 -0.07 -2.30 6.30
CA ILE A 180 0.77 -3.41 6.78
C ILE A 180 1.59 -4.02 5.63
N GLU A 181 1.01 -4.19 4.44
CA GLU A 181 1.68 -4.70 3.25
C GLU A 181 2.89 -3.83 2.89
N ARG A 182 2.69 -2.51 2.80
CA ARG A 182 3.76 -1.55 2.50
C ARG A 182 4.82 -1.50 3.59
N HIS A 183 4.44 -1.71 4.85
CA HIS A 183 5.39 -1.88 5.94
C HIS A 183 6.27 -3.12 5.75
N ILE A 184 5.68 -4.29 5.53
CA ILE A 184 6.43 -5.54 5.40
C ILE A 184 7.31 -5.49 4.14
N LEU A 185 6.81 -4.92 3.03
CA LEU A 185 7.59 -4.67 1.83
C LEU A 185 8.79 -3.75 2.10
N SER A 186 8.59 -2.69 2.89
CA SER A 186 9.68 -1.80 3.33
C SER A 186 10.72 -2.55 4.16
N ARG A 187 10.28 -3.36 5.13
CA ARG A 187 11.16 -4.19 5.97
C ARG A 187 11.97 -5.18 5.12
N LEU A 188 11.34 -5.79 4.12
CA LEU A 188 12.02 -6.67 3.15
C LEU A 188 13.10 -5.94 2.40
N PHE A 189 12.81 -4.79 1.79
CA PHE A 189 13.83 -4.04 1.06
C PHE A 189 14.98 -3.62 1.97
N MET A 190 14.69 -3.19 3.20
CA MET A 190 15.73 -2.89 4.19
C MET A 190 16.60 -4.11 4.51
N SER A 191 16.00 -5.29 4.67
CA SER A 191 16.72 -6.54 4.92
C SER A 191 17.62 -6.93 3.75
N LEU A 192 17.09 -6.88 2.52
CA LEU A 192 17.84 -7.18 1.29
C LEU A 192 19.03 -6.24 1.06
N CYS A 193 18.92 -5.01 1.57
CA CYS A 193 19.97 -3.99 1.50
C CYS A 193 20.94 -3.99 2.69
N SER A 194 20.80 -4.95 3.62
CA SER A 194 21.57 -5.01 4.88
C SER A 194 21.44 -3.75 5.75
N ILE A 195 20.28 -3.08 5.69
CA ILE A 195 19.93 -1.89 6.49
C ILE A 195 19.05 -2.28 7.68
N GLY A 196 18.21 -3.30 7.53
CA GLY A 196 17.27 -3.76 8.56
C GLY A 196 17.52 -5.20 8.99
N ASP A 197 16.74 -5.63 9.98
CA ASP A 197 16.80 -7.00 10.51
C ASP A 197 16.46 -8.05 9.44
N ALA A 198 17.09 -9.22 9.54
CA ALA A 198 16.68 -10.40 8.81
C ALA A 198 15.42 -11.02 9.43
N PHE A 199 14.61 -11.67 8.60
CA PHE A 199 13.40 -12.37 9.03
C PHE A 199 13.15 -13.59 8.16
N SER A 200 12.21 -14.43 8.61
CA SER A 200 11.94 -15.72 7.96
C SER A 200 11.24 -15.49 6.63
N MET A 201 11.80 -16.09 5.58
CA MET A 201 11.20 -16.11 4.25
C MET A 201 10.84 -17.55 3.90
N HIS A 202 9.67 -17.74 3.33
CA HIS A 202 9.14 -19.01 2.86
C HIS A 202 8.92 -18.97 1.34
N THR A 203 8.92 -20.13 0.68
CA THR A 203 8.51 -20.22 -0.73
C THR A 203 7.10 -20.83 -0.81
N ALA A 204 6.25 -20.28 -1.68
CA ALA A 204 4.94 -20.88 -1.94
C ALA A 204 5.09 -22.26 -2.60
N SER A 205 4.37 -23.26 -2.10
CA SER A 205 4.31 -24.58 -2.73
C SER A 205 3.40 -24.55 -3.97
N GLU A 206 3.61 -25.49 -4.91
CA GLU A 206 2.74 -25.61 -6.09
C GLU A 206 1.26 -25.80 -5.72
N PRO A 207 0.87 -26.69 -4.77
CA PRO A 207 -0.54 -26.82 -4.37
C PRO A 207 -1.14 -25.53 -3.81
N LEU A 208 -0.34 -24.75 -3.06
CA LEU A 208 -0.79 -23.45 -2.54
C LEU A 208 -1.06 -22.45 -3.66
N ILE A 209 -0.19 -22.39 -4.67
CA ILE A 209 -0.35 -21.52 -5.83
C ILE A 209 -1.60 -21.94 -6.63
N GLU A 210 -1.78 -23.23 -6.88
CA GLU A 210 -2.95 -23.75 -7.60
C GLU A 210 -4.26 -23.41 -6.88
N ASP A 211 -4.31 -23.64 -5.57
CA ASP A 211 -5.46 -23.28 -4.73
C ASP A 211 -5.74 -21.77 -4.73
N ALA A 212 -4.70 -20.95 -4.59
CA ALA A 212 -4.80 -19.49 -4.58
C ALA A 212 -5.33 -18.95 -5.93
N LEU A 213 -5.01 -19.63 -7.03
CA LEU A 213 -5.44 -19.27 -8.37
C LEU A 213 -6.69 -20.04 -8.83
N LEU A 214 -7.41 -20.68 -7.90
CA LEU A 214 -8.65 -21.42 -8.18
C LEU A 214 -8.50 -22.47 -9.29
N HIS A 215 -7.30 -23.06 -9.40
CA HIS A 215 -6.91 -24.00 -10.45
C HIS A 215 -7.06 -23.48 -11.89
N ASP A 216 -7.01 -22.16 -12.12
CA ASP A 216 -7.04 -21.60 -13.48
C ASP A 216 -5.74 -21.94 -14.25
N PRO A 217 -5.79 -22.68 -15.38
CA PRO A 217 -4.60 -23.13 -16.09
C PRO A 217 -3.75 -22.00 -16.65
N ALA A 218 -4.36 -20.90 -17.10
CA ALA A 218 -3.64 -19.79 -17.72
C ALA A 218 -2.84 -19.03 -16.66
N LEU A 219 -3.44 -18.82 -15.48
CA LEU A 219 -2.77 -18.17 -14.35
C LEU A 219 -1.69 -19.03 -13.75
N ILE A 220 -1.92 -20.34 -13.58
CA ILE A 220 -0.88 -21.27 -13.12
C ILE A 220 0.32 -21.22 -14.07
N GLN A 221 0.07 -21.19 -15.38
CA GLN A 221 1.14 -21.09 -16.37
C GLN A 221 1.89 -19.76 -16.30
N ALA A 222 1.20 -18.66 -15.98
CA ALA A 222 1.84 -17.37 -15.72
C ALA A 222 2.68 -17.39 -14.44
N ALA A 223 2.13 -17.94 -13.35
CA ALA A 223 2.78 -18.02 -12.03
C ALA A 223 4.07 -18.86 -12.04
N LYS A 224 4.20 -19.86 -12.94
CA LYS A 224 5.44 -20.62 -13.14
C LYS A 224 6.65 -19.77 -13.53
N LYS A 225 6.42 -18.56 -14.06
CA LYS A 225 7.49 -17.61 -14.39
C LYS A 225 7.93 -16.76 -13.20
N LEU A 226 7.20 -16.84 -12.09
CA LEU A 226 7.37 -16.02 -10.91
C LEU A 226 8.01 -16.82 -9.77
N LYS A 227 8.79 -16.11 -8.96
CA LYS A 227 9.15 -16.53 -7.61
C LYS A 227 8.16 -15.88 -6.65
N ILE A 228 7.56 -16.69 -5.77
CA ILE A 228 6.66 -16.21 -4.73
C ILE A 228 7.31 -16.48 -3.38
N ILE A 229 7.57 -15.39 -2.64
CA ILE A 229 8.03 -15.44 -1.26
C ILE A 229 6.87 -15.13 -0.31
N ILE A 230 6.89 -15.73 0.87
CA ILE A 230 5.89 -15.55 1.92
C ILE A 230 6.60 -15.20 3.23
N ILE A 231 6.06 -14.21 3.95
CA ILE A 231 6.51 -13.74 5.26
C ILE A 231 5.30 -13.71 6.19
N ASN A 232 5.43 -14.23 7.40
CA ASN A 232 4.36 -14.28 8.40
C ASN A 232 4.82 -13.87 9.81
N ASP A 233 5.92 -13.12 9.90
CA ASP A 233 6.54 -12.70 11.16
C ASP A 233 5.86 -11.46 11.79
N PHE A 234 4.95 -10.81 11.06
CA PHE A 234 4.37 -9.52 11.43
C PHE A 234 2.85 -9.63 11.61
N PHE A 235 2.36 -9.09 12.73
CA PHE A 235 0.95 -8.80 13.01
C PHE A 235 -0.07 -9.95 12.77
N ASN A 236 0.38 -11.19 12.78
CA ASN A 236 -0.41 -12.38 12.44
C ASN A 236 -1.02 -12.36 11.03
N VAL A 237 -0.37 -11.69 10.08
CA VAL A 237 -0.76 -11.69 8.66
C VAL A 237 0.21 -12.52 7.83
N PHE A 238 -0.26 -12.99 6.68
CA PHE A 238 0.59 -13.44 5.58
C PHE A 238 0.82 -12.29 4.64
N PHE A 239 2.09 -11.99 4.41
CA PHE A 239 2.55 -11.18 3.29
C PHE A 239 3.11 -12.11 2.22
N ALA A 240 2.74 -11.89 0.97
CA ALA A 240 3.33 -12.54 -0.18
C ALA A 240 3.89 -11.48 -1.13
N MET A 241 4.97 -11.82 -1.82
CA MET A 241 5.53 -11.03 -2.91
C MET A 241 5.86 -11.93 -4.08
N ALA A 242 5.39 -11.56 -5.27
CA ALA A 242 5.65 -12.24 -6.53
C ALA A 242 6.54 -11.37 -7.43
N PHE A 243 7.57 -11.97 -8.04
CA PHE A 243 8.49 -11.28 -8.95
C PHE A 243 9.06 -12.25 -10.01
N PRO A 244 9.46 -11.77 -11.20
CA PRO A 244 10.01 -12.61 -12.26
C PRO A 244 11.27 -13.38 -11.86
N THR A 245 11.36 -14.64 -12.29
CA THR A 245 12.55 -15.48 -12.08
C THR A 245 13.74 -15.07 -12.97
N ILE A 246 13.47 -14.49 -14.15
CA ILE A 246 14.48 -14.17 -15.17
C ILE A 246 15.01 -12.72 -15.03
N GLY A 247 14.46 -11.93 -14.10
CA GLY A 247 14.81 -10.51 -13.91
C GLY A 247 13.87 -9.55 -14.65
N PRO A 248 14.29 -8.29 -14.90
CA PRO A 248 13.37 -7.22 -15.27
C PRO A 248 12.81 -7.31 -16.70
N GLY A 249 13.39 -8.15 -17.56
CA GLY A 249 12.97 -8.24 -18.97
C GLY A 249 13.18 -6.91 -19.69
N ASP A 250 12.13 -6.39 -20.32
CA ASP A 250 12.14 -5.12 -21.03
C ASP A 250 11.98 -3.88 -20.12
N MET A 251 11.73 -4.09 -18.82
CA MET A 251 11.60 -3.01 -17.83
C MET A 251 12.95 -2.64 -17.23
N HIS A 252 13.02 -1.50 -16.51
CA HIS A 252 14.25 -1.10 -15.81
C HIS A 252 14.41 -1.79 -14.46
N LEU A 253 13.31 -2.04 -13.77
CA LEU A 253 13.27 -2.80 -12.53
C LEU A 253 12.35 -4.02 -12.71
N SER A 254 12.58 -5.08 -11.93
CA SER A 254 11.68 -6.24 -11.97
C SER A 254 10.31 -5.84 -11.45
N ALA A 255 9.26 -6.03 -12.26
CA ALA A 255 7.89 -5.86 -11.80
C ALA A 255 7.65 -6.73 -10.56
N ILE A 256 6.96 -6.17 -9.57
CA ILE A 256 6.58 -6.90 -8.37
C ILE A 256 5.09 -6.80 -8.18
N GLY A 257 4.53 -7.82 -7.56
CA GLY A 257 3.24 -7.71 -6.89
C GLY A 257 3.39 -8.11 -5.43
N SER A 258 2.70 -7.41 -4.55
CA SER A 258 2.61 -7.77 -3.13
C SER A 258 1.16 -8.04 -2.74
N GLY A 259 0.98 -8.75 -1.64
CA GLY A 259 -0.34 -9.05 -1.10
C GLY A 259 -0.24 -9.31 0.39
N CYS A 260 -1.12 -8.68 1.16
CA CYS A 260 -1.25 -8.94 2.59
C CYS A 260 -2.68 -9.38 2.93
N SER A 261 -2.80 -10.44 3.74
CA SER A 261 -4.08 -10.98 4.19
C SER A 261 -3.87 -11.84 5.45
N LEU A 262 -4.94 -12.07 6.22
CA LEU A 262 -4.96 -13.11 7.26
C LEU A 262 -5.04 -14.53 6.65
N ASP A 263 -5.39 -14.65 5.36
CA ASP A 263 -5.43 -15.89 4.61
C ASP A 263 -4.27 -15.97 3.61
N ILE A 264 -3.44 -17.01 3.74
CA ILE A 264 -2.26 -17.23 2.90
C ILE A 264 -2.61 -17.35 1.40
N LYS A 265 -3.74 -17.97 1.06
CA LYS A 265 -4.18 -18.14 -0.34
C LYS A 265 -4.54 -16.77 -0.93
N ILE A 266 -5.21 -15.92 -0.15
CA ILE A 266 -5.55 -14.56 -0.56
C ILE A 266 -4.28 -13.70 -0.72
N ALA A 267 -3.33 -13.78 0.22
CA ALA A 267 -2.06 -13.07 0.10
C ALA A 267 -1.30 -13.45 -1.18
N VAL A 268 -1.16 -14.76 -1.45
CA VAL A 268 -0.50 -15.29 -2.66
C VAL A 268 -1.26 -14.87 -3.93
N GLN A 269 -2.59 -14.99 -3.94
CA GLN A 269 -3.43 -14.57 -5.06
C GLN A 269 -3.23 -13.09 -5.38
N ARG A 270 -3.27 -12.22 -4.35
CA ARG A 270 -3.07 -10.77 -4.51
C ARG A 270 -1.69 -10.47 -5.09
N ALA A 271 -0.63 -11.05 -4.54
CA ALA A 271 0.74 -10.85 -5.01
C ALA A 271 0.91 -11.25 -6.49
N ILE A 272 0.40 -12.41 -6.89
CA ILE A 272 0.48 -12.84 -8.30
C ILE A 272 -0.33 -11.89 -9.19
N SER A 273 -1.56 -11.55 -8.81
CA SER A 273 -2.43 -10.69 -9.62
C SER A 273 -1.92 -9.26 -9.74
N GLU A 274 -1.26 -8.71 -8.71
CA GLU A 274 -0.63 -7.40 -8.75
C GLU A 274 0.60 -7.40 -9.66
N GLN A 275 1.36 -8.49 -9.68
CA GLN A 275 2.51 -8.62 -10.57
C GLN A 275 2.06 -8.66 -12.04
N LEU A 276 1.01 -9.43 -12.36
CA LEU A 276 0.44 -9.46 -13.71
C LEU A 276 -0.19 -8.11 -14.11
N GLN A 277 -0.81 -7.41 -13.16
CA GLN A 277 -1.33 -6.06 -13.38
C GLN A 277 -0.19 -5.07 -13.68
N ALA A 278 0.91 -5.13 -12.93
CA ALA A 278 2.07 -4.28 -13.17
C ALA A 278 2.66 -4.50 -14.57
N GLU A 279 2.72 -5.75 -15.05
CA GLU A 279 3.13 -6.03 -16.44
C GLU A 279 2.13 -5.52 -17.47
N PHE A 280 0.83 -5.69 -17.23
CA PHE A 280 -0.21 -5.28 -18.17
C PHE A 280 -0.35 -3.76 -18.31
N LEU A 281 -0.17 -3.03 -17.21
CA LEU A 281 -0.32 -1.58 -17.15
C LEU A 281 0.99 -0.82 -17.41
N TYR A 282 2.11 -1.51 -17.62
CA TYR A 282 3.39 -0.85 -17.85
C TYR A 282 3.36 0.00 -19.12
N GLY A 283 3.48 1.32 -18.95
CA GLY A 283 3.51 2.30 -20.03
C GLY A 283 4.58 3.37 -19.83
N PRO A 284 4.48 4.50 -20.57
CA PRO A 284 5.48 5.56 -20.52
C PRO A 284 5.68 6.20 -19.13
N ASP A 285 4.60 6.35 -18.35
CA ASP A 285 4.67 6.95 -17.02
C ASP A 285 5.37 6.03 -16.02
N GLU A 286 5.06 4.73 -16.08
CA GLU A 286 5.74 3.69 -15.32
C GLU A 286 7.23 3.65 -15.71
N GLU A 287 7.56 3.67 -16.99
CA GLU A 287 8.93 3.67 -17.49
C GLU A 287 9.74 4.88 -16.97
N ILE A 288 9.14 6.08 -16.93
CA ILE A 288 9.78 7.28 -16.37
C ILE A 288 10.04 7.10 -14.87
N SER A 289 9.08 6.56 -14.12
CA SER A 289 9.24 6.28 -12.69
C SER A 289 10.35 5.25 -12.45
N ASP A 290 10.36 4.18 -13.24
CA ASP A 290 11.32 3.09 -13.19
C ASP A 290 12.76 3.56 -13.50
N LYS A 291 12.94 4.45 -14.49
CA LYS A 291 14.23 5.09 -14.77
C LYS A 291 14.75 5.89 -13.58
N LYS A 292 13.90 6.72 -12.98
CA LYS A 292 14.28 7.51 -11.79
C LYS A 292 14.67 6.62 -10.61
N ALA A 293 13.91 5.55 -10.39
CA ALA A 293 14.21 4.58 -9.36
C ALA A 293 15.51 3.83 -9.64
N LEU A 294 15.78 3.43 -10.89
CA LEU A 294 17.02 2.79 -11.29
C LEU A 294 18.23 3.71 -11.11
N GLU A 295 18.14 4.98 -11.51
CA GLU A 295 19.19 5.99 -11.30
C GLU A 295 19.53 6.13 -9.81
N LEU A 296 18.49 6.29 -8.98
CA LEU A 296 18.61 6.37 -7.53
C LEU A 296 19.28 5.12 -6.94
N ILE A 297 18.74 3.94 -7.23
CA ILE A 297 19.22 2.66 -6.69
C ILE A 297 20.64 2.37 -7.16
N SER A 298 20.97 2.68 -8.41
CA SER A 298 22.30 2.43 -8.98
C SER A 298 23.37 3.33 -8.36
N SER A 299 22.99 4.53 -7.89
CA SER A 299 23.89 5.46 -7.22
C SER A 299 24.33 4.98 -5.81
N LEU A 300 23.57 4.07 -5.19
CA LEU A 300 23.81 3.55 -3.85
C LEU A 300 24.02 2.05 -3.87
N GLY A 301 25.28 1.60 -3.79
CA GLY A 301 25.66 0.21 -4.03
C GLY A 301 24.92 -0.85 -3.19
N ASN A 302 24.53 -0.52 -1.96
CA ASN A 302 23.76 -1.39 -1.07
C ASN A 302 22.29 -1.56 -1.50
N LEU A 303 21.76 -0.70 -2.37
CA LEU A 303 20.39 -0.78 -2.88
C LEU A 303 20.25 -1.66 -4.12
N ARG A 304 21.35 -2.04 -4.78
CA ARG A 304 21.35 -2.87 -6.00
C ARG A 304 20.49 -4.14 -5.93
N PRO A 305 20.36 -4.84 -4.78
CA PRO A 305 19.45 -5.98 -4.67
C PRO A 305 17.99 -5.68 -5.03
N LEU A 306 17.56 -4.41 -4.99
CA LEU A 306 16.19 -3.99 -5.29
C LEU A 306 15.88 -3.83 -6.80
N ILE A 307 16.90 -3.95 -7.65
CA ILE A 307 16.72 -3.88 -9.12
C ILE A 307 15.99 -5.13 -9.60
N ASP A 308 16.48 -6.29 -9.18
CA ASP A 308 16.05 -7.57 -9.72
C ASP A 308 15.89 -8.69 -8.68
N PHE A 309 16.11 -8.41 -7.40
CA PHE A 309 15.98 -9.38 -6.31
C PHE A 309 16.87 -10.62 -6.45
N HIS A 310 18.03 -10.52 -7.12
CA HIS A 310 18.94 -11.65 -7.32
C HIS A 310 19.34 -12.38 -6.03
N THR A 311 19.41 -11.67 -4.90
CA THR A 311 19.76 -12.23 -3.59
C THR A 311 18.75 -13.25 -3.06
N ILE A 312 17.50 -13.18 -3.52
CA ILE A 312 16.41 -14.08 -3.08
C ILE A 312 15.81 -14.93 -4.21
N LYS A 313 16.20 -14.70 -5.47
CA LYS A 313 15.76 -15.50 -6.62
C LYS A 313 16.01 -17.00 -6.44
N THR A 314 17.20 -17.35 -5.95
CA THR A 314 17.66 -18.74 -5.79
C THR A 314 17.43 -19.30 -4.38
N LEU A 315 16.78 -18.53 -3.50
CA LEU A 315 16.55 -18.95 -2.12
C LEU A 315 15.56 -20.12 -2.11
N HIS A 316 16.03 -21.30 -1.68
CA HIS A 316 15.18 -22.45 -1.40
C HIS A 316 14.79 -22.42 0.08
N SER A 317 13.69 -21.73 0.36
CA SER A 317 13.14 -21.64 1.71
C SER A 317 12.12 -22.73 2.00
N PRO A 318 11.94 -23.12 3.27
CA PRO A 318 10.90 -24.05 3.65
C PRO A 318 9.52 -23.50 3.27
N VAL A 319 8.61 -24.41 2.91
CA VAL A 319 7.18 -24.12 2.76
C VAL A 319 6.65 -23.68 4.14
N PRO A 320 5.79 -22.65 4.23
CA PRO A 320 5.33 -22.17 5.51
C PRO A 320 4.50 -23.27 6.20
N ASN A 321 4.75 -23.51 7.48
CA ASN A 321 3.92 -24.38 8.30
C ASN A 321 2.70 -23.58 8.75
N VAL A 322 1.62 -23.63 7.97
CA VAL A 322 0.39 -22.89 8.27
C VAL A 322 -0.64 -23.84 8.87
N PRO A 323 -1.12 -23.58 10.10
CA PRO A 323 -2.25 -24.31 10.63
C PRO A 323 -3.47 -24.07 9.73
N VAL A 324 -4.13 -25.16 9.32
CA VAL A 324 -5.37 -25.09 8.55
C VAL A 324 -6.38 -24.30 9.38
N THR A 325 -6.73 -23.11 8.92
CA THR A 325 -7.75 -22.30 9.59
C THR A 325 -9.11 -22.82 9.12
N GLU A 326 -9.85 -23.46 10.02
CA GLU A 326 -11.19 -23.94 9.72
C GLU A 326 -12.19 -22.76 9.77
N GLY A 327 -12.74 -22.39 8.61
CA GLY A 327 -13.84 -21.43 8.48
C GLY A 327 -13.45 -20.05 7.97
N LEU A 328 -14.36 -19.42 7.24
CA LEU A 328 -14.20 -18.07 6.70
C LEU A 328 -14.40 -17.03 7.80
N LEU A 329 -13.38 -16.20 8.04
CA LEU A 329 -13.48 -15.06 8.95
C LEU A 329 -14.28 -13.93 8.31
N THR A 330 -15.29 -13.43 9.02
CA THR A 330 -15.99 -12.18 8.65
C THR A 330 -15.04 -10.99 8.69
N VAL A 331 -15.34 -9.93 7.93
CA VAL A 331 -14.54 -8.69 7.91
C VAL A 331 -14.36 -8.11 9.31
N GLN A 332 -15.40 -8.12 10.16
CA GLN A 332 -15.28 -7.65 11.54
C GLN A 332 -14.37 -8.52 12.40
N GLN A 333 -14.38 -9.85 12.22
CA GLN A 333 -13.46 -10.74 12.93
C GLN A 333 -12.02 -10.47 12.52
N GLN A 334 -11.78 -10.27 11.22
CA GLN A 334 -10.46 -9.92 10.69
C GLN A 334 -9.96 -8.59 11.27
N LEU A 335 -10.79 -7.54 11.27
CA LEU A 335 -10.46 -6.26 11.90
C LEU A 335 -10.15 -6.39 13.40
N LYS A 336 -10.88 -7.23 14.13
CA LYS A 336 -10.62 -7.49 15.56
C LYS A 336 -9.27 -8.17 15.77
N ILE A 337 -8.93 -9.15 14.93
CA ILE A 337 -7.64 -9.84 14.97
C ILE A 337 -6.50 -8.84 14.71
N LEU A 338 -6.61 -8.04 13.63
CA LEU A 338 -5.61 -7.03 13.31
C LEU A 338 -5.48 -6.00 14.44
N HIS A 339 -6.58 -5.46 14.95
CA HIS A 339 -6.55 -4.52 16.06
C HIS A 339 -5.85 -5.11 17.30
N HIS A 340 -6.12 -6.38 17.64
CA HIS A 340 -5.47 -7.06 18.74
C HIS A 340 -3.96 -7.27 18.48
N SER A 341 -3.59 -7.76 17.30
CA SER A 341 -2.18 -7.94 16.90
C SER A 341 -1.40 -6.62 16.97
N MET A 342 -1.96 -5.52 16.47
CA MET A 342 -1.33 -4.20 16.52
C MET A 342 -1.21 -3.68 17.95
N THR A 343 -2.26 -3.87 18.77
CA THR A 343 -2.23 -3.47 20.19
C THR A 343 -1.15 -4.23 20.95
N ASN A 344 -0.98 -5.53 20.71
CA ASN A 344 0.08 -6.34 21.31
C ASN A 344 1.48 -5.88 20.88
N ALA A 345 1.61 -5.30 19.69
CA ALA A 345 2.84 -4.66 19.21
C ALA A 345 2.99 -3.19 19.67
N ASN A 346 2.14 -2.71 20.59
CA ASN A 346 2.09 -1.32 21.06
C ASN A 346 1.89 -0.29 19.92
N MET A 347 1.11 -0.67 18.92
CA MET A 347 0.72 0.16 17.78
C MET A 347 -0.79 0.35 17.75
N LYS A 348 -1.24 1.47 17.19
CA LYS A 348 -2.66 1.80 17.08
C LYS A 348 -3.02 2.15 15.64
N ILE A 349 -4.19 1.67 15.21
CA ILE A 349 -4.77 1.99 13.91
C ILE A 349 -5.55 3.29 14.04
N TYR A 350 -5.10 4.33 13.36
CA TYR A 350 -5.83 5.58 13.22
C TYR A 350 -6.49 5.62 11.85
N ASN A 351 -7.70 6.16 11.80
CA ASN A 351 -8.47 6.26 10.57
C ASN A 351 -9.23 7.58 10.49
N ARG A 352 -9.65 7.90 9.27
CA ARG A 352 -10.69 8.90 9.00
C ARG A 352 -11.55 8.42 7.83
N VAL A 353 -12.77 8.93 7.76
CA VAL A 353 -13.63 8.77 6.59
C VAL A 353 -13.39 9.95 5.66
N ILE A 354 -13.01 9.69 4.41
CA ILE A 354 -12.88 10.70 3.35
C ILE A 354 -14.27 11.04 2.81
N SER A 355 -15.02 10.01 2.41
CA SER A 355 -16.35 10.12 1.80
C SER A 355 -17.24 8.98 2.27
N ARG A 356 -18.56 9.23 2.37
CA ARG A 356 -19.56 8.23 2.77
C ARG A 356 -20.71 8.19 1.76
N PHE A 357 -21.10 6.98 1.38
CA PHE A 357 -22.20 6.70 0.45
C PHE A 357 -23.14 5.65 1.05
N GLY A 358 -23.93 6.06 2.05
CA GLY A 358 -24.71 5.15 2.88
C GLY A 358 -23.80 4.27 3.74
N GLU A 359 -23.83 2.95 3.51
CA GLU A 359 -22.94 1.99 4.19
C GLU A 359 -21.53 1.99 3.61
N SER A 360 -21.37 2.28 2.33
CA SER A 360 -20.08 2.34 1.66
C SER A 360 -19.29 3.55 2.13
N ALA A 361 -17.97 3.42 2.18
CA ALA A 361 -17.09 4.52 2.55
C ALA A 361 -15.76 4.45 1.80
N VAL A 362 -15.15 5.61 1.62
CA VAL A 362 -13.72 5.75 1.38
C VAL A 362 -13.08 6.15 2.71
N THR A 363 -12.19 5.31 3.22
CA THR A 363 -11.47 5.56 4.47
C THR A 363 -10.00 5.77 4.20
N GLN A 364 -9.30 6.41 5.13
CA GLN A 364 -7.85 6.54 5.12
C GLN A 364 -7.29 6.06 6.45
N ILE A 365 -6.32 5.16 6.39
CA ILE A 365 -5.63 4.57 7.53
C ILE A 365 -4.23 5.16 7.68
N TYR A 366 -3.84 5.39 8.93
CA TYR A 366 -2.45 5.66 9.31
C TYR A 366 -2.10 4.88 10.57
N ILE A 367 -0.94 4.23 10.54
CA ILE A 367 -0.40 3.49 11.68
C ILE A 367 0.97 4.07 12.00
N PRO A 368 1.10 4.88 13.07
CA PRO A 368 2.36 5.51 13.43
C PRO A 368 3.49 4.50 13.66
N GLY A 369 4.65 4.78 13.08
CA GLY A 369 5.87 3.97 13.22
C GLY A 369 6.03 2.82 12.23
N LEU A 370 5.07 2.62 11.31
CA LEU A 370 5.27 1.68 10.21
C LEU A 370 6.14 2.29 9.11
N GLU A 371 7.21 1.57 8.77
CA GLU A 371 8.15 1.89 7.68
C GLU A 371 7.49 2.21 6.32
N ARG A 372 8.14 3.12 5.57
CA ARG A 372 7.77 3.55 4.20
C ARG A 372 8.95 3.47 3.21
N PHE A 373 9.96 2.67 3.55
CA PHE A 373 11.17 2.51 2.74
C PHE A 373 10.89 1.91 1.34
N ASN A 374 9.75 1.25 1.15
CA ASN A 374 9.33 0.73 -0.16
C ASN A 374 9.26 1.82 -1.24
N MET A 375 9.06 3.09 -0.88
CA MET A 375 9.04 4.23 -1.80
C MET A 375 10.37 4.46 -2.53
N ILE A 376 11.47 3.87 -2.08
CA ILE A 376 12.76 3.91 -2.77
C ILE A 376 12.66 3.35 -4.21
N ARG A 377 11.81 2.35 -4.43
CA ARG A 377 11.54 1.78 -5.76
C ARG A 377 10.61 2.64 -6.63
N ASN A 378 10.08 3.73 -6.09
CA ASN A 378 9.35 4.76 -6.83
C ASN A 378 10.24 5.99 -7.12
N GLY A 379 11.56 5.86 -6.96
CA GLY A 379 12.52 6.95 -7.16
C GLY A 379 12.50 8.02 -6.07
N CYS A 380 11.88 7.74 -4.92
CA CYS A 380 11.81 8.68 -3.80
C CYS A 380 13.01 8.48 -2.86
N TRP A 381 13.74 9.55 -2.55
CA TRP A 381 14.85 9.52 -1.58
C TRP A 381 14.32 9.40 -0.15
N VAL A 382 14.09 8.17 0.31
CA VAL A 382 13.61 7.87 1.66
C VAL A 382 14.67 7.17 2.49
N VAL A 383 14.62 7.40 3.80
CA VAL A 383 15.38 6.64 4.80
C VAL A 383 14.39 5.87 5.68
N PRO A 384 14.81 4.76 6.29
CA PRO A 384 14.00 4.09 7.30
C PRO A 384 13.55 5.04 8.40
N GLN A 385 12.30 4.95 8.82
CA GLN A 385 11.71 5.85 9.81
C GLN A 385 12.42 5.78 11.15
N HIS A 386 12.93 4.61 11.54
CA HIS A 386 13.66 4.49 12.79
C HIS A 386 14.92 5.38 12.83
N ILE A 387 15.54 5.70 11.69
CA ILE A 387 16.67 6.65 11.60
C ILE A 387 16.22 8.08 11.91
N LEU A 388 14.97 8.42 11.59
CA LEU A 388 14.41 9.75 11.82
C LEU A 388 13.99 9.98 13.28
N LEU A 389 13.84 8.92 14.07
CA LEU A 389 13.49 9.06 15.49
C LEU A 389 14.58 9.85 16.24
N ASN A 390 14.16 10.87 16.99
CA ASN A 390 15.07 11.79 17.70
C ASN A 390 16.08 11.08 18.64
N LYS A 391 15.73 9.88 19.14
CA LYS A 391 16.63 9.06 20.00
C LYS A 391 17.91 8.58 19.30
N TYR A 392 17.96 8.56 17.97
CA TYR A 392 19.15 8.17 17.20
C TYR A 392 19.95 9.35 16.65
N LYS A 393 19.40 10.59 16.72
CA LYS A 393 20.12 11.81 16.28
C LYS A 393 21.30 12.17 17.19
N SER A 394 21.33 11.69 18.44
CA SER A 394 22.45 11.91 19.37
C SER A 394 23.61 10.91 19.21
N THR A 395 23.47 9.88 18.37
CA THR A 395 24.47 8.81 18.20
C THR A 395 25.09 8.71 16.80
N LEU A 396 24.61 9.50 15.83
CA LEU A 396 25.13 9.51 14.47
C LEU A 396 26.10 10.68 14.27
N PRO A 397 27.36 10.46 13.83
CA PRO A 397 28.23 11.54 13.41
C PRO A 397 27.59 12.26 12.22
N THR A 398 27.56 13.59 12.29
CA THR A 398 26.92 14.54 11.36
C THR A 398 27.38 14.44 9.90
N SER A 399 28.35 13.57 9.58
CA SER A 399 28.96 13.44 8.26
C SER A 399 28.30 12.41 7.32
N ARG A 400 27.17 11.78 7.70
CA ARG A 400 26.51 10.74 6.89
C ARG A 400 25.05 11.01 6.49
N LEU A 401 24.56 12.25 6.63
CA LEU A 401 23.15 12.61 6.35
C LEU A 401 22.98 13.59 5.17
N CYS A 402 23.95 13.69 4.26
CA CYS A 402 23.80 14.43 3.00
C CYS A 402 23.54 13.48 1.83
#